data_AF-A0A3G5T5Q2-F1
#
_entry.id   AF-A0A3G5T5Q2-F1
#
_cell.length_a   1.000
_cell.length_b   1.000
_cell.length_c   1.000
_cell.angle_alpha   90.00
_cell.angle_beta   90.00
_cell.angle_gamma   90.00
#
_symmetry.space_group_name_H-M   'P 1'
#
loop_
_entity.id
_entity.type
_entity.pdbx_description
1 polymer ?
#
loop_
_entity_poly.entity_id
_entity_poly.type
_entity_poly.pdbx_seq_one_letter_code
_entity_poly.pdbx_strand_id
1 'polypeptide(L)'
;MSTTFRSAVVRTPGGPDSIEIIDVPVVEPGPNQIRVEIAAAAVNPVDLAVANGVFHELGLIDQPDHTGLGWDFAGTVAAAGPGVDIPVGSRVAGLVGGFDRDYGTYAGQLIVSASDAALVPDGIDLTTAATIPLNGLAAAQMLDLLGDGGGRSLLVTGAAGAVGGYLIPLAQDRGWRVTGLARADDEKFVRGLGAGFTTEAAPGWDAVADAAAFQEQGFALVRDGGIFVGVQPGAVPAETRGVTVHVVVTEPDGARLAGLLDATASGRLPARVHAVVPLDEVAAAHVAVAKGGIRGRYVLQP
;
A
#
# COMPACT_ATOMS: atom_id res chain seq x y z
N MET A 1 -30.26 8.50 9.55
CA MET A 1 -28.91 7.92 9.31
C MET A 1 -28.92 6.51 9.86
N SER A 2 -28.29 5.56 9.18
CA SER A 2 -28.15 4.20 9.71
C SER A 2 -27.41 4.25 11.05
N THR A 3 -27.86 3.47 12.03
CA THR A 3 -27.19 3.37 13.34
C THR A 3 -26.02 2.39 13.31
N THR A 4 -25.89 1.61 12.24
CA THR A 4 -24.81 0.64 12.01
C THR A 4 -24.25 0.77 10.58
N PHE A 5 -23.04 0.25 10.38
CA PHE A 5 -22.39 0.08 9.09
C PHE A 5 -21.78 -1.33 8.99
N ARG A 6 -21.58 -1.82 7.77
CA ARG A 6 -20.99 -3.13 7.51
C ARG A 6 -19.47 -3.07 7.59
N SER A 7 -18.82 -4.08 8.16
CA SER A 7 -17.36 -4.22 8.21
C SER A 7 -16.93 -5.67 7.98
N ALA A 8 -15.86 -5.88 7.22
CA ALA A 8 -15.22 -7.19 7.06
C ALA A 8 -14.20 -7.44 8.19
N VAL A 9 -14.31 -8.61 8.82
CA VAL A 9 -13.48 -9.04 9.94
C VAL A 9 -13.13 -10.53 9.82
N VAL A 10 -12.18 -10.97 10.63
CA VAL A 10 -11.82 -12.39 10.77
C VAL A 10 -11.76 -12.72 12.26
N ARG A 11 -12.54 -13.72 12.71
CA ARG A 11 -12.51 -14.21 14.11
C ARG A 11 -11.41 -15.25 14.31
N THR A 12 -11.46 -16.28 13.48
CA THR A 12 -10.45 -17.33 13.43
C THR A 12 -9.88 -17.33 12.03
N PRO A 13 -8.62 -16.92 11.86
CA PRO A 13 -8.02 -16.86 10.53
C PRO A 13 -7.92 -18.25 9.89
N GLY A 14 -8.35 -18.33 8.64
CA GLY A 14 -8.36 -19.55 7.83
C GLY A 14 -8.31 -19.27 6.33
N GLY A 15 -7.94 -18.05 5.96
CA GLY A 15 -7.94 -17.56 4.58
C GLY A 15 -9.25 -16.91 4.16
N PRO A 16 -9.49 -16.75 2.84
CA PRO A 16 -10.59 -15.94 2.33
C PRO A 16 -11.99 -16.35 2.83
N ASP A 17 -12.21 -17.65 3.06
CA ASP A 17 -13.51 -18.17 3.53
C ASP A 17 -13.77 -17.87 5.02
N SER A 18 -12.76 -17.41 5.77
CA SER A 18 -12.91 -16.99 7.17
C SER A 18 -13.34 -15.53 7.34
N ILE A 19 -13.51 -14.79 6.23
CA ILE A 19 -13.91 -13.39 6.25
C ILE A 19 -15.41 -13.29 6.50
N GLU A 20 -15.77 -12.62 7.60
CA GLU A 20 -17.14 -12.37 8.01
C GLU A 20 -17.50 -10.89 7.79
N ILE A 21 -18.70 -10.61 7.30
CA ILE A 21 -19.25 -9.25 7.32
C ILE A 21 -20.17 -9.10 8.52
N ILE A 22 -19.88 -8.11 9.36
CA ILE A 22 -20.65 -7.81 10.58
C ILE A 22 -21.22 -6.39 10.52
N ASP A 23 -22.30 -6.16 11.27
CA ASP A 23 -22.82 -4.82 11.54
C ASP A 23 -22.13 -4.21 12.76
N VAL A 24 -21.59 -3.00 12.59
CA VAL A 24 -20.85 -2.25 13.60
C VAL A 24 -21.59 -0.95 13.91
N PRO A 25 -21.78 -0.56 15.19
CA PRO A 25 -22.45 0.70 15.53
C PRO A 25 -21.63 1.91 15.06
N VAL A 26 -22.33 2.93 14.55
CA VAL A 26 -21.70 4.21 14.25
C VAL A 26 -21.31 4.89 15.56
N VAL A 27 -20.05 5.33 15.64
CA VAL A 27 -19.48 6.04 16.79
C VAL A 27 -18.99 7.43 16.37
N GLU A 28 -18.97 8.38 17.30
CA GLU A 28 -18.46 9.74 17.04
C GLU A 28 -16.93 9.79 17.16
N PRO A 29 -16.23 10.53 16.29
CA PRO A 29 -14.78 10.67 16.38
C PRO A 29 -14.36 11.46 17.62
N GLY A 30 -13.29 11.00 18.27
CA GLY A 30 -12.62 11.72 19.35
C GLY A 30 -11.73 12.86 18.85
N PRO A 31 -10.99 13.53 19.76
CA PRO A 31 -10.02 14.56 19.39
C PRO A 31 -9.03 14.09 18.33
N ASN A 32 -8.72 14.94 17.35
CA ASN A 32 -7.83 14.67 16.21
C ASN A 32 -8.27 13.53 15.27
N GLN A 33 -9.49 13.03 15.41
CA GLN A 33 -10.01 11.95 14.58
C GLN A 33 -11.09 12.45 13.61
N ILE A 34 -11.22 11.76 12.50
CA ILE A 34 -12.33 11.89 11.55
C ILE A 34 -13.05 10.56 11.41
N ARG A 35 -14.37 10.62 11.21
CA ARG A 35 -15.14 9.49 10.71
C ARG A 35 -15.31 9.65 9.21
N VAL A 36 -14.86 8.67 8.45
CA VAL A 36 -14.92 8.68 6.99
C VAL A 36 -15.99 7.69 6.53
N GLU A 37 -16.90 8.14 5.68
CA GLU A 37 -17.74 7.27 4.85
C GLU A 37 -16.88 6.75 3.69
N ILE A 38 -16.49 5.48 3.77
CA ILE A 38 -15.56 4.87 2.82
C ILE A 38 -16.31 4.58 1.52
N ALA A 39 -15.78 5.09 0.41
CA ALA A 39 -16.30 4.84 -0.93
C ALA A 39 -15.52 3.74 -1.65
N ALA A 40 -14.25 3.53 -1.27
CA ALA A 40 -13.35 2.59 -1.89
C ALA A 40 -12.23 2.17 -0.93
N ALA A 41 -11.87 0.88 -0.93
CA ALA A 41 -10.72 0.34 -0.22
C ALA A 41 -9.93 -0.63 -1.11
N ALA A 42 -8.62 -0.46 -1.21
CA ALA A 42 -7.79 -1.34 -2.05
C ALA A 42 -7.37 -2.61 -1.30
N VAL A 43 -7.33 -3.73 -2.03
CA VAL A 43 -6.88 -5.03 -1.50
C VAL A 43 -5.37 -5.17 -1.65
N ASN A 44 -4.68 -5.41 -0.53
CA ASN A 44 -3.24 -5.54 -0.42
C ASN A 44 -2.79 -6.95 -0.02
N PRO A 45 -1.57 -7.38 -0.41
CA PRO A 45 -1.02 -8.68 0.04
C PRO A 45 -0.98 -8.82 1.56
N VAL A 46 -0.78 -7.72 2.30
CA VAL A 46 -0.83 -7.73 3.78
C VAL A 46 -2.22 -8.10 4.31
N ASP A 47 -3.29 -7.72 3.62
CA ASP A 47 -4.67 -8.08 4.01
C ASP A 47 -4.91 -9.59 3.88
N LEU A 48 -4.32 -10.21 2.85
CA LEU A 48 -4.34 -11.66 2.69
C LEU A 48 -3.58 -12.36 3.81
N ALA A 49 -2.42 -11.80 4.22
CA ALA A 49 -1.62 -12.36 5.31
C ALA A 49 -2.36 -12.30 6.67
N VAL A 50 -3.13 -11.24 6.92
CA VAL A 50 -4.04 -11.16 8.09
C VAL A 50 -5.11 -12.25 8.00
N ALA A 51 -5.84 -12.34 6.88
CA ALA A 51 -6.91 -13.32 6.72
C ALA A 51 -6.42 -14.78 6.77
N ASN A 52 -5.20 -15.05 6.28
CA ASN A 52 -4.56 -16.36 6.32
C ASN A 52 -3.96 -16.70 7.69
N GLY A 53 -3.89 -15.75 8.63
CA GLY A 53 -3.42 -16.00 10.00
C GLY A 53 -1.92 -15.87 10.21
N VAL A 54 -1.16 -15.39 9.22
CA VAL A 54 0.30 -15.25 9.31
C VAL A 54 0.70 -14.42 10.53
N PHE A 55 0.02 -13.29 10.76
CA PHE A 55 0.33 -12.40 11.87
C PHE A 55 -0.21 -12.90 13.21
N HIS A 56 -1.30 -13.68 13.22
CA HIS A 56 -1.82 -14.36 14.41
C HIS A 56 -0.86 -15.45 14.90
N GLU A 57 -0.34 -16.27 13.98
CA GLU A 57 0.64 -17.32 14.30
C GLU A 57 1.96 -16.75 14.83
N LEU A 58 2.36 -15.57 14.34
CA LEU A 58 3.53 -14.84 14.83
C LEU A 58 3.29 -14.12 16.17
N GLY A 59 2.06 -14.15 16.72
CA GLY A 59 1.71 -13.47 17.96
C GLY A 59 1.74 -11.94 17.86
N LEU A 60 1.56 -11.41 16.65
CA LEU A 60 1.56 -9.96 16.40
C LEU A 60 0.13 -9.37 16.45
N ILE A 61 -0.90 -10.21 16.49
CA ILE A 61 -2.30 -9.81 16.67
C ILE A 61 -2.79 -10.42 18.00
N ASP A 62 -3.30 -9.57 18.89
CA ASP A 62 -3.82 -9.94 20.22
C ASP A 62 -5.32 -9.60 20.38
N GLN A 63 -6.03 -9.39 19.28
CA GLN A 63 -7.46 -9.13 19.32
C GLN A 63 -8.24 -10.32 19.92
N PRO A 64 -9.10 -10.09 20.94
CA PRO A 64 -9.79 -11.17 21.64
C PRO A 64 -10.97 -11.74 20.85
N ASP A 65 -11.65 -10.91 20.05
CA ASP A 65 -12.93 -11.27 19.42
C ASP A 65 -12.84 -11.42 17.89
N HIS A 66 -12.14 -10.50 17.23
CA HIS A 66 -11.99 -10.45 15.78
C HIS A 66 -10.93 -9.44 15.36
N THR A 67 -10.43 -9.57 14.14
CA THR A 67 -9.50 -8.62 13.51
C THR A 67 -10.13 -7.98 12.28
N GLY A 68 -10.07 -6.66 12.19
CA GLY A 68 -10.56 -5.89 11.05
C GLY A 68 -9.62 -5.92 9.84
N LEU A 69 -10.18 -6.01 8.63
CA LEU A 69 -9.41 -6.11 7.39
C LEU A 69 -9.32 -4.79 6.62
N GLY A 70 -8.26 -4.65 5.81
CA GLY A 70 -8.05 -3.52 4.92
C GLY A 70 -7.22 -2.41 5.53
N TRP A 71 -6.32 -1.84 4.73
CA TRP A 71 -5.40 -0.77 5.10
C TRP A 71 -5.69 0.56 4.39
N ASP A 72 -5.96 0.49 3.09
CA ASP A 72 -6.18 1.67 2.26
C ASP A 72 -7.66 2.08 2.25
N PHE A 73 -7.94 3.37 2.30
CA PHE A 73 -9.28 3.89 2.05
C PHE A 73 -9.25 5.16 1.20
N ALA A 74 -10.36 5.42 0.52
CA ALA A 74 -10.78 6.74 0.10
C ALA A 74 -12.29 6.90 0.31
N GLY A 75 -12.70 8.10 0.71
CA GLY A 75 -14.07 8.35 1.13
C GLY A 75 -14.35 9.83 1.35
N THR A 76 -15.44 10.10 2.08
CA THR A 76 -15.87 11.45 2.43
C THR A 76 -15.89 11.60 3.95
N VAL A 77 -15.39 12.72 4.48
CA VAL A 77 -15.45 13.01 5.92
C VAL A 77 -16.91 13.21 6.32
N ALA A 78 -17.43 12.31 7.14
CA ALA A 78 -18.81 12.34 7.64
C ALA A 78 -18.94 13.07 8.98
N ALA A 79 -17.89 13.00 9.82
CA ALA A 79 -17.79 13.76 11.06
C ALA A 79 -16.31 14.03 11.40
N ALA A 80 -16.06 15.09 12.15
CA ALA A 80 -14.73 15.47 12.61
C ALA A 80 -14.77 15.78 14.11
N GLY A 81 -13.79 15.26 14.85
CA GLY A 81 -13.65 15.53 16.27
C GLY A 81 -12.92 16.85 16.54
N PRO A 82 -12.78 17.23 17.83
CA PRO A 82 -12.10 18.46 18.22
C PRO A 82 -10.66 18.53 17.69
N GLY A 83 -10.22 19.70 17.23
CA GLY A 83 -8.84 19.94 16.77
C GLY A 83 -8.55 19.53 15.32
N VAL A 84 -9.57 19.06 14.58
CA VAL A 84 -9.44 18.70 13.17
C VAL A 84 -9.83 19.87 12.26
N ASP A 85 -8.92 20.25 11.36
CA ASP A 85 -9.14 21.31 10.38
C ASP A 85 -9.75 20.80 9.05
N ILE A 86 -9.77 19.48 8.83
CA ILE A 86 -10.36 18.88 7.63
C ILE A 86 -11.89 19.06 7.67
N PRO A 87 -12.52 19.76 6.70
CA PRO A 87 -13.96 19.99 6.72
C PRO A 87 -14.77 18.71 6.51
N VAL A 88 -15.90 18.59 7.20
CA VAL A 88 -16.95 17.61 6.87
C VAL A 88 -17.41 17.80 5.42
N GLY A 89 -17.61 16.69 4.71
CA GLY A 89 -17.90 16.67 3.27
C GLY A 89 -16.65 16.65 2.38
N SER A 90 -15.44 16.78 2.94
CA SER A 90 -14.20 16.68 2.17
C SER A 90 -13.95 15.26 1.69
N ARG A 91 -13.47 15.14 0.47
CA ARG A 91 -12.97 13.88 -0.10
C ARG A 91 -11.57 13.62 0.44
N VAL A 92 -11.35 12.46 1.05
CA VAL A 92 -10.07 12.09 1.66
C VAL A 92 -9.65 10.68 1.26
N ALA A 93 -8.33 10.44 1.26
CA ALA A 93 -7.74 9.11 1.15
C ALA A 93 -6.68 8.95 2.24
N GLY A 94 -6.43 7.72 2.68
CA GLY A 94 -5.50 7.47 3.77
C GLY A 94 -5.13 6.01 3.94
N LEU A 95 -4.15 5.82 4.81
CA LEU A 95 -3.63 4.51 5.21
C LEU A 95 -3.91 4.32 6.69
N VAL A 96 -4.50 3.20 7.08
CA VAL A 96 -4.61 2.79 8.48
C VAL A 96 -3.47 1.84 8.81
N GLY A 97 -2.55 2.30 9.67
CA GLY A 97 -1.38 1.54 10.10
C GLY A 97 -1.72 0.37 11.03
N GLY A 98 -0.82 -0.61 11.09
CA GLY A 98 -0.96 -1.82 11.91
C GLY A 98 -1.94 -2.85 11.34
N PHE A 99 -2.08 -3.99 12.00
CA PHE A 99 -3.08 -5.01 11.68
C PHE A 99 -3.81 -5.53 12.92
N ASP A 100 -3.35 -5.17 14.12
CA ASP A 100 -3.96 -5.55 15.40
C ASP A 100 -5.01 -4.51 15.79
N ARG A 101 -6.22 -4.65 15.23
CA ARG A 101 -7.34 -3.71 15.41
C ARG A 101 -8.69 -4.39 15.23
N ASP A 102 -9.72 -3.84 15.88
CA ASP A 102 -11.10 -4.30 15.77
C ASP A 102 -11.64 -4.18 14.33
N TYR A 103 -11.43 -3.01 13.70
CA TYR A 103 -12.00 -2.68 12.38
C TYR A 103 -10.94 -2.09 11.46
N GLY A 104 -11.00 -2.45 10.17
CA GLY A 104 -10.14 -1.92 9.12
C GLY A 104 -10.94 -1.23 8.02
N THR A 105 -10.30 -0.93 6.89
CA THR A 105 -10.90 -0.11 5.83
C THR A 105 -11.89 -0.84 4.94
N TYR A 106 -12.04 -2.16 5.07
CA TYR A 106 -13.09 -2.92 4.40
C TYR A 106 -14.43 -2.75 5.14
N ALA A 107 -14.89 -1.51 5.22
CA ALA A 107 -16.04 -1.12 6.02
C ALA A 107 -16.77 0.05 5.39
N GLY A 108 -18.06 0.21 5.67
CA GLY A 108 -18.84 1.37 5.21
C GLY A 108 -18.40 2.68 5.85
N GLN A 109 -17.89 2.64 7.07
CA GLN A 109 -17.30 3.78 7.76
C GLN A 109 -16.10 3.36 8.61
N LEU A 110 -15.20 4.30 8.90
CA LEU A 110 -14.12 4.07 9.86
C LEU A 110 -13.72 5.37 10.55
N ILE A 111 -13.33 5.28 11.82
CA ILE A 111 -12.65 6.37 12.53
C ILE A 111 -11.15 6.23 12.27
N VAL A 112 -10.52 7.30 11.81
CA VAL A 112 -9.08 7.36 11.55
C VAL A 112 -8.48 8.64 12.14
N SER A 113 -7.17 8.65 12.36
CA SER A 113 -6.46 9.88 12.70
C SER A 113 -6.53 10.85 11.52
N ALA A 114 -6.81 12.13 11.79
CA ALA A 114 -6.83 13.15 10.75
C ALA A 114 -5.44 13.36 10.11
N SER A 115 -4.35 13.06 10.83
CA SER A 115 -2.97 13.14 10.32
C SER A 115 -2.62 12.10 9.26
N ASP A 116 -3.40 11.02 9.20
CA ASP A 116 -3.13 9.85 8.36
C ASP A 116 -3.91 9.95 7.03
N ALA A 117 -4.76 10.98 6.92
CA ALA A 117 -5.58 11.26 5.76
C ALA A 117 -5.08 12.49 5.00
N ALA A 118 -5.28 12.47 3.69
CA ALA A 118 -5.00 13.58 2.79
C ALA A 118 -6.24 13.92 1.97
N LEU A 119 -6.40 15.20 1.61
CA LEU A 119 -7.45 15.62 0.69
C LEU A 119 -7.21 15.01 -0.70
N VAL A 120 -8.28 14.49 -1.30
CA VAL A 120 -8.25 13.97 -2.67
C VAL A 120 -8.50 15.13 -3.63
N PRO A 121 -7.58 15.42 -4.58
CA PRO A 121 -7.78 16.49 -5.55
C PRO A 121 -8.88 16.13 -6.56
N ASP A 122 -9.51 17.14 -7.15
CA ASP A 122 -10.63 16.98 -8.09
C ASP A 122 -10.27 16.16 -9.35
N GLY A 123 -8.98 16.05 -9.70
CA GLY A 123 -8.48 15.36 -10.88
C GLY A 123 -8.48 13.83 -10.82
N ILE A 124 -8.79 13.22 -9.67
CA ILE A 124 -8.90 11.75 -9.51
C ILE A 124 -10.16 11.39 -8.75
N ASP A 125 -10.79 10.26 -9.07
CA ASP A 125 -11.94 9.74 -8.33
C ASP A 125 -11.52 8.98 -7.05
N LEU A 126 -12.48 8.68 -6.16
CA LEU A 126 -12.18 8.00 -4.89
C LEU A 126 -11.71 6.55 -5.12
N THR A 127 -12.21 5.86 -6.15
CA THR A 127 -11.77 4.50 -6.49
C THR A 127 -10.29 4.46 -6.84
N THR A 128 -9.82 5.39 -7.66
CA THR A 128 -8.41 5.56 -8.02
C THR A 128 -7.61 6.02 -6.82
N ALA A 129 -8.13 6.99 -6.06
CA ALA A 129 -7.46 7.52 -4.87
C ALA A 129 -7.17 6.44 -3.82
N ALA A 130 -8.09 5.49 -3.63
CA ALA A 130 -7.90 4.36 -2.69
C ALA A 130 -6.76 3.42 -3.08
N THR A 131 -6.26 3.46 -4.32
CA THR A 131 -5.15 2.58 -4.78
C THR A 131 -3.75 3.09 -4.41
N ILE A 132 -3.67 4.31 -3.89
CA ILE A 132 -2.43 5.07 -3.71
C ILE A 132 -1.80 4.90 -2.31
N PRO A 133 -2.54 4.92 -1.17
CA PRO A 133 -1.94 5.19 0.13
C PRO A 133 -0.79 4.25 0.52
N LEU A 134 -1.03 2.95 0.74
CA LEU A 134 0.01 2.01 1.17
C LEU A 134 1.16 1.95 0.16
N ASN A 135 0.85 1.76 -1.13
CA ASN A 135 1.88 1.49 -2.13
C ASN A 135 2.71 2.74 -2.50
N GLY A 136 2.07 3.91 -2.52
CA GLY A 136 2.74 5.19 -2.75
C GLY A 136 3.59 5.60 -1.55
N LEU A 137 3.08 5.45 -0.33
CA LEU A 137 3.84 5.72 0.90
C LEU A 137 5.02 4.76 1.03
N ALA A 138 4.82 3.46 0.76
CA ALA A 138 5.90 2.48 0.73
C ALA A 138 7.01 2.91 -0.25
N ALA A 139 6.65 3.28 -1.49
CA ALA A 139 7.61 3.74 -2.48
C ALA A 139 8.38 4.98 -2.02
N ALA A 140 7.69 5.98 -1.45
CA ALA A 140 8.31 7.21 -0.98
C ALA A 140 9.23 6.97 0.23
N GLN A 141 8.86 6.07 1.15
CA GLN A 141 9.67 5.72 2.32
C GLN A 141 10.87 4.83 1.93
N MET A 142 10.70 3.90 0.99
CA MET A 142 11.83 3.16 0.40
C MET A 142 12.85 4.11 -0.21
N LEU A 143 12.38 5.15 -0.90
CA LEU A 143 13.26 6.12 -1.53
C LEU A 143 14.03 6.97 -0.51
N ASP A 144 13.47 7.24 0.67
CA ASP A 144 14.20 7.93 1.74
C ASP A 144 15.38 7.10 2.25
N LEU A 145 15.21 5.77 2.34
CA LEU A 145 16.27 4.84 2.75
C LEU A 145 17.33 4.63 1.66
N LEU A 146 16.94 4.74 0.39
CA LEU A 146 17.90 4.74 -0.72
C LEU A 146 18.76 6.02 -0.72
N GLY A 147 18.18 7.15 -0.32
CA GLY A 147 18.79 8.47 -0.42
C GLY A 147 18.96 8.94 -1.87
N ASP A 148 19.84 9.92 -2.06
CA ASP A 148 20.09 10.49 -3.39
C ASP A 148 20.92 9.55 -4.28
N GLY A 149 20.53 9.47 -5.55
CA GLY A 149 21.16 8.57 -6.52
C GLY A 149 22.53 9.06 -6.96
N GLY A 150 22.68 10.36 -7.23
CA GLY A 150 23.95 10.93 -7.74
C GLY A 150 24.40 10.27 -9.06
N GLY A 151 23.47 9.78 -9.87
CA GLY A 151 23.74 9.04 -11.10
C GLY A 151 24.09 7.56 -10.91
N ARG A 152 24.03 7.03 -9.67
CA ARG A 152 24.19 5.59 -9.40
C ARG A 152 23.07 4.75 -10.01
N SER A 153 23.34 3.47 -10.21
CA SER A 153 22.39 2.50 -10.77
C SER A 153 21.42 1.96 -9.72
N LEU A 154 20.12 1.98 -10.03
CA LEU A 154 19.08 1.38 -9.19
C LEU A 154 18.32 0.31 -9.99
N LEU A 155 18.27 -0.90 -9.46
CA LEU A 155 17.34 -1.92 -9.93
C LEU A 155 16.06 -1.89 -9.08
N VAL A 156 14.90 -1.84 -9.72
CA VAL A 156 13.59 -1.98 -9.05
C VAL A 156 13.00 -3.33 -9.42
N THR A 157 12.91 -4.27 -8.48
CA THR A 157 12.19 -5.54 -8.71
C THR A 157 10.68 -5.28 -8.67
N GLY A 158 9.88 -6.08 -9.39
CA GLY A 158 8.44 -5.85 -9.43
C GLY A 158 8.09 -4.48 -10.00
N ALA A 159 8.88 -3.99 -10.95
CA ALA A 159 8.79 -2.64 -11.54
C ALA A 159 7.40 -2.32 -12.12
N ALA A 160 6.68 -3.33 -12.58
CA ALA A 160 5.32 -3.21 -13.08
C ALA A 160 4.23 -3.40 -12.01
N GLY A 161 4.61 -3.58 -10.76
CA GLY A 161 3.74 -3.73 -9.60
C GLY A 161 3.29 -2.39 -9.01
N ALA A 162 2.54 -2.45 -7.91
CA ALA A 162 1.99 -1.26 -7.27
C ALA A 162 3.10 -0.38 -6.69
N VAL A 163 3.98 -0.91 -5.82
CA VAL A 163 5.09 -0.14 -5.24
C VAL A 163 6.11 0.28 -6.30
N GLY A 164 6.58 -0.66 -7.13
CA GLY A 164 7.60 -0.40 -8.16
C GLY A 164 7.18 0.69 -9.16
N GLY A 165 5.91 0.71 -9.57
CA GLY A 165 5.38 1.71 -10.49
C GLY A 165 5.40 3.14 -9.93
N TYR A 166 5.23 3.30 -8.62
CA TYR A 166 5.40 4.61 -7.95
C TYR A 166 6.89 4.92 -7.71
N LEU A 167 7.68 3.93 -7.31
CA LEU A 167 9.09 4.14 -6.93
C LEU A 167 9.94 4.60 -8.11
N ILE A 168 9.73 4.07 -9.32
CA ILE A 168 10.52 4.42 -10.51
C ILE A 168 10.57 5.94 -10.74
N PRO A 169 9.44 6.63 -10.99
CA PRO A 169 9.47 8.07 -11.25
C PRO A 169 10.02 8.86 -10.04
N LEU A 170 9.66 8.46 -8.81
CA LEU A 170 10.17 9.12 -7.60
C LEU A 170 11.70 9.00 -7.48
N ALA A 171 12.27 7.83 -7.79
CA ALA A 171 13.71 7.62 -7.73
C ALA A 171 14.48 8.39 -8.81
N GLN A 172 13.90 8.53 -10.00
CA GLN A 172 14.48 9.35 -11.06
C GLN A 172 14.58 10.82 -10.65
N ASP A 173 13.56 11.34 -9.95
CA ASP A 173 13.57 12.71 -9.41
C ASP A 173 14.72 12.93 -8.39
N ARG A 174 15.18 11.87 -7.70
CA ARG A 174 16.36 11.89 -6.81
C ARG A 174 17.67 11.51 -7.51
N GLY A 175 17.69 11.53 -8.84
CA GLY A 175 18.91 11.35 -9.64
C GLY A 175 19.41 9.91 -9.76
N TRP A 176 18.55 8.91 -9.53
CA TRP A 176 18.90 7.50 -9.78
C TRP A 176 18.80 7.14 -11.27
N ARG A 177 19.72 6.30 -11.74
CA ARG A 177 19.61 5.62 -13.05
C ARG A 177 18.83 4.33 -12.88
N VAL A 178 17.51 4.44 -13.06
CA VAL A 178 16.58 3.35 -12.75
C VAL A 178 16.46 2.35 -13.91
N THR A 179 16.57 1.06 -13.59
CA THR A 179 16.16 -0.06 -14.46
C THR A 179 15.10 -0.87 -13.72
N GLY A 180 13.96 -1.10 -14.37
CA GLY A 180 12.91 -1.96 -13.83
C GLY A 180 13.09 -3.42 -14.25
N LEU A 181 13.04 -4.32 -13.27
CA LEU A 181 12.95 -5.77 -13.47
C LEU A 181 11.48 -6.19 -13.41
N ALA A 182 10.94 -6.66 -14.54
CA ALA A 182 9.56 -7.11 -14.68
C ALA A 182 9.41 -8.16 -15.78
N ARG A 183 8.19 -8.65 -16.01
CA ARG A 183 7.92 -9.64 -17.09
C ARG A 183 8.00 -8.96 -18.46
N ALA A 184 8.24 -9.74 -19.51
CA ALA A 184 8.34 -9.24 -20.89
C ALA A 184 7.14 -8.37 -21.30
N ASP A 185 5.93 -8.82 -20.96
CA ASP A 185 4.68 -8.10 -21.27
C ASP A 185 4.56 -6.72 -20.60
N ASP A 186 5.42 -6.43 -19.62
CA ASP A 186 5.43 -5.15 -18.89
C ASP A 186 6.41 -4.12 -19.47
N GLU A 187 7.20 -4.49 -20.49
CA GLU A 187 8.25 -3.63 -21.03
C GLU A 187 7.72 -2.24 -21.40
N LYS A 188 6.60 -2.18 -22.11
CA LYS A 188 6.00 -0.92 -22.54
C LYS A 188 5.60 -0.05 -21.35
N PHE A 189 5.06 -0.65 -20.30
CA PHE A 189 4.66 0.08 -19.08
C PHE A 189 5.90 0.63 -18.37
N VAL A 190 6.89 -0.21 -18.08
CA VAL A 190 8.11 0.18 -17.34
C VAL A 190 8.89 1.26 -18.09
N ARG A 191 9.09 1.10 -19.41
CA ARG A 191 9.74 2.12 -20.23
C ARG A 191 8.93 3.40 -20.34
N GLY A 192 7.60 3.30 -20.32
CA GLY A 192 6.69 4.45 -20.29
C GLY A 192 6.86 5.31 -19.04
N LEU A 193 7.35 4.75 -17.93
CA LEU A 193 7.75 5.49 -16.73
C LEU A 193 9.12 6.16 -16.85
N GLY A 194 9.83 5.97 -17.97
CA GLY A 194 11.14 6.56 -18.22
C GLY A 194 12.33 5.72 -17.76
N ALA A 195 12.12 4.52 -17.22
CA ALA A 195 13.19 3.64 -16.75
C ALA A 195 13.77 2.76 -17.87
N GLY A 196 14.99 2.25 -17.63
CA GLY A 196 15.47 1.04 -18.32
C GLY A 196 14.57 -0.16 -18.00
N PHE A 197 14.65 -1.20 -18.81
CA PHE A 197 13.86 -2.43 -18.63
C PHE A 197 14.74 -3.66 -18.80
N THR A 198 14.49 -4.68 -17.98
CA THR A 198 15.05 -6.01 -18.15
C THR A 198 14.10 -7.08 -17.61
N THR A 199 14.17 -8.29 -18.18
CA THR A 199 13.45 -9.48 -17.68
C THR A 199 14.30 -10.31 -16.72
N GLU A 200 15.62 -10.13 -16.76
CA GLU A 200 16.60 -10.82 -15.93
C GLU A 200 17.69 -9.83 -15.52
N ALA A 201 18.20 -9.95 -14.29
CA ALA A 201 19.25 -9.08 -13.78
C ALA A 201 20.46 -9.92 -13.37
N ALA A 202 21.64 -9.47 -13.75
CA ALA A 202 22.90 -9.96 -13.19
C ALA A 202 23.31 -9.10 -11.98
N PRO A 203 24.13 -9.64 -11.05
CA PRO A 203 24.68 -8.86 -9.94
C PRO A 203 25.54 -7.67 -10.40
N GLY A 204 25.57 -6.61 -9.58
CA GLY A 204 26.43 -5.44 -9.80
C GLY A 204 25.78 -4.08 -9.59
N TRP A 205 24.54 -4.03 -9.09
CA TRP A 205 23.78 -2.78 -8.93
C TRP A 205 24.25 -2.00 -7.69
N ASP A 206 24.36 -0.67 -7.80
CA ASP A 206 24.68 0.18 -6.65
C ASP A 206 23.60 0.09 -5.57
N ALA A 207 22.34 -0.03 -5.99
CA ALA A 207 21.22 -0.32 -5.12
C ALA A 207 20.17 -1.22 -5.77
N VAL A 208 19.47 -1.99 -4.94
CA VAL A 208 18.29 -2.76 -5.32
C VAL A 208 17.13 -2.36 -4.41
N ALA A 209 16.03 -1.93 -5.02
CA ALA A 209 14.75 -1.76 -4.36
C ALA A 209 13.86 -2.97 -4.66
N ASP A 210 13.61 -3.78 -3.64
CA ASP A 210 12.89 -5.03 -3.77
C ASP A 210 11.39 -4.87 -3.50
N ALA A 211 10.66 -4.41 -4.52
CA ALA A 211 9.19 -4.28 -4.47
C ALA A 211 8.44 -5.57 -4.86
N ALA A 212 9.16 -6.63 -5.24
CA ALA A 212 8.61 -7.96 -5.51
C ALA A 212 8.80 -8.97 -4.37
N ALA A 213 9.44 -8.55 -3.26
CA ALA A 213 9.79 -9.43 -2.14
C ALA A 213 10.63 -10.65 -2.57
N PHE A 214 11.61 -10.45 -3.45
CA PHE A 214 12.62 -11.45 -3.85
C PHE A 214 13.65 -11.75 -2.73
N GLN A 215 13.76 -10.87 -1.73
CA GLN A 215 14.56 -11.05 -0.52
C GLN A 215 16.02 -11.39 -0.86
N GLU A 216 16.53 -12.55 -0.45
CA GLU A 216 17.90 -13.02 -0.71
C GLU A 216 18.28 -12.98 -2.20
N GLN A 217 17.32 -13.25 -3.10
CA GLN A 217 17.56 -13.18 -4.54
C GLN A 217 17.76 -11.74 -5.01
N GLY A 218 17.00 -10.79 -4.46
CA GLY A 218 17.20 -9.37 -4.71
C GLY A 218 18.50 -8.85 -4.10
N PHE A 219 18.82 -9.29 -2.88
CA PHE A 219 20.07 -8.95 -2.17
C PHE A 219 21.31 -9.39 -2.96
N ALA A 220 21.28 -10.59 -3.55
CA ALA A 220 22.37 -11.11 -4.37
C ALA A 220 22.69 -10.25 -5.61
N LEU A 221 21.76 -9.39 -6.04
CA LEU A 221 21.96 -8.49 -7.19
C LEU A 221 22.75 -7.23 -6.83
N VAL A 222 22.83 -6.87 -5.54
CA VAL A 222 23.53 -5.67 -5.07
C VAL A 222 25.03 -5.90 -5.13
N ARG A 223 25.81 -4.92 -5.61
CA ARG A 223 27.27 -4.96 -5.53
C ARG A 223 27.77 -4.85 -4.09
N ASP A 224 29.03 -5.21 -3.86
CA ASP A 224 29.66 -5.02 -2.56
C ASP A 224 29.66 -3.54 -2.15
N GLY A 225 29.32 -3.26 -0.89
CA GLY A 225 29.15 -1.90 -0.37
C GLY A 225 27.92 -1.15 -0.89
N GLY A 226 26.98 -1.83 -1.57
CA GLY A 226 25.75 -1.23 -2.08
C GLY A 226 24.62 -1.17 -1.05
N ILE A 227 23.41 -0.88 -1.53
CA ILE A 227 22.21 -0.73 -0.69
C ILE A 227 21.11 -1.68 -1.16
N PHE A 228 20.51 -2.42 -0.23
CA PHE A 228 19.28 -3.18 -0.45
C PHE A 228 18.14 -2.54 0.35
N VAL A 229 17.00 -2.29 -0.29
CA VAL A 229 15.78 -1.83 0.38
C VAL A 229 14.61 -2.73 -0.01
N GLY A 230 14.08 -3.50 0.92
CA GLY A 230 12.88 -4.33 0.75
C GLY A 230 11.65 -3.77 1.46
N VAL A 231 10.55 -4.53 1.43
CA VAL A 231 9.29 -4.20 2.12
C VAL A 231 8.86 -5.35 3.05
N GLN A 232 8.28 -5.02 4.21
CA GLN A 232 7.63 -6.01 5.07
C GLN A 232 6.33 -6.53 4.43
N PRO A 233 5.90 -7.77 4.73
CA PRO A 233 6.47 -8.73 5.70
C PRO A 233 7.61 -9.61 5.13
N GLY A 234 8.33 -9.16 4.11
CA GLY A 234 9.48 -9.89 3.59
C GLY A 234 10.58 -10.08 4.63
N ALA A 235 11.32 -11.19 4.54
CA ALA A 235 12.50 -11.45 5.36
C ALA A 235 13.58 -10.39 5.11
N VAL A 236 14.31 -10.07 6.17
CA VAL A 236 15.48 -9.18 6.13
C VAL A 236 16.71 -10.03 5.78
N PRO A 237 17.33 -9.85 4.60
CA PRO A 237 18.55 -10.58 4.25
C PRO A 237 19.69 -10.29 5.23
N ALA A 238 20.59 -11.25 5.41
CA ALA A 238 21.76 -11.05 6.27
C ALA A 238 22.73 -10.02 5.66
N GLU A 239 23.12 -9.02 6.45
CA GLU A 239 24.10 -8.01 6.04
C GLU A 239 25.49 -8.65 5.82
N THR A 240 25.80 -8.89 4.56
CA THR A 240 27.08 -9.44 4.11
C THR A 240 27.65 -8.57 2.99
N ARG A 241 28.94 -8.74 2.67
CA ARG A 241 29.63 -7.99 1.58
C ARG A 241 29.62 -6.46 1.76
N GLY A 242 29.43 -5.98 2.99
CA GLY A 242 29.31 -4.56 3.31
C GLY A 242 28.06 -3.89 2.74
N VAL A 243 27.04 -4.66 2.33
CA VAL A 243 25.77 -4.13 1.84
C VAL A 243 24.93 -3.64 3.01
N THR A 244 24.42 -2.42 2.91
CA THR A 244 23.43 -1.88 3.85
C THR A 244 22.05 -2.45 3.53
N VAL A 245 21.38 -3.05 4.51
CA VAL A 245 20.06 -3.67 4.31
C VAL A 245 19.00 -2.89 5.09
N HIS A 246 17.95 -2.50 4.38
CA HIS A 246 16.76 -1.91 4.97
C HIS A 246 15.51 -2.68 4.53
N VAL A 247 14.52 -2.79 5.41
CA VAL A 247 13.20 -3.30 5.07
C VAL A 247 12.15 -2.35 5.64
N VAL A 248 11.34 -1.77 4.76
CA VAL A 248 10.33 -0.77 5.12
C VAL A 248 9.13 -1.44 5.79
N VAL A 249 8.78 -0.95 6.98
CA VAL A 249 7.41 -1.00 7.51
C VAL A 249 6.78 0.31 7.11
N THR A 250 5.69 0.25 6.35
CA THR A 250 5.07 1.49 5.85
C THR A 250 4.22 2.12 6.92
N GLU A 251 4.55 3.35 7.29
CA GLU A 251 3.79 4.14 8.25
C GLU A 251 2.81 5.10 7.53
N PRO A 252 1.64 5.41 8.11
CA PRO A 252 0.77 6.47 7.62
C PRO A 252 1.45 7.85 7.66
N ASP A 253 1.25 8.65 6.61
CA ASP A 253 1.74 10.02 6.51
C ASP A 253 0.84 10.82 5.55
N GLY A 254 -0.18 11.50 6.10
CA GLY A 254 -1.14 12.25 5.30
C GLY A 254 -0.52 13.42 4.53
N ALA A 255 0.51 14.06 5.10
CA ALA A 255 1.20 15.17 4.44
C ALA A 255 1.95 14.69 3.19
N ARG A 256 2.66 13.56 3.29
CA ARG A 256 3.33 12.95 2.14
C ARG A 256 2.34 12.36 1.15
N LEU A 257 1.24 11.78 1.64
CA LEU A 257 0.19 11.23 0.78
C LEU A 257 -0.44 12.31 -0.10
N ALA A 258 -0.64 13.53 0.40
CA ALA A 258 -1.14 14.66 -0.40
C ALA A 258 -0.31 14.88 -1.68
N GLY A 259 1.03 14.89 -1.56
CA GLY A 259 1.91 15.05 -2.71
C GLY A 259 1.84 13.87 -3.71
N LEU A 260 1.57 12.65 -3.23
CA LEU A 260 1.40 11.47 -4.08
C LEU A 260 0.05 11.49 -4.82
N LEU A 261 -1.01 11.98 -4.17
CA LEU A 261 -2.32 12.19 -4.79
C LEU A 261 -2.23 13.24 -5.90
N ASP A 262 -1.60 14.38 -5.64
CA ASP A 262 -1.39 15.44 -6.64
C ASP A 262 -0.55 14.96 -7.83
N ALA A 263 0.51 14.20 -7.55
CA ALA A 263 1.34 13.62 -8.58
C ALA A 263 0.57 12.62 -9.47
N THR A 264 -0.36 11.88 -8.88
CA THR A 264 -1.26 11.00 -9.65
C THR A 264 -2.25 11.81 -10.48
N ALA A 265 -2.86 12.86 -9.90
CA ALA A 265 -3.80 13.73 -10.60
C ALA A 265 -3.18 14.46 -11.80
N SER A 266 -1.89 14.78 -11.72
CA SER A 266 -1.12 15.34 -12.85
C SER A 266 -0.68 14.31 -13.90
N GLY A 267 -0.96 13.02 -13.69
CA GLY A 267 -0.56 11.92 -14.56
C GLY A 267 0.89 11.46 -14.40
N ARG A 268 1.63 12.01 -13.44
CA ARG A 268 3.05 11.67 -13.19
C ARG A 268 3.21 10.30 -12.54
N LEU A 269 2.30 9.93 -11.63
CA LEU A 269 2.32 8.64 -10.94
C LEU A 269 1.20 7.70 -11.47
N PRO A 270 1.51 6.44 -11.79
CA PRO A 270 0.58 5.54 -12.48
C PRO A 270 -0.33 4.79 -11.50
N ALA A 271 -1.38 5.45 -10.98
CA ALA A 271 -2.45 4.74 -10.28
C ALA A 271 -3.23 3.86 -11.27
N ARG A 272 -3.45 2.59 -10.91
CA ARG A 272 -4.13 1.61 -11.77
C ARG A 272 -5.13 0.80 -10.97
N VAL A 273 -6.38 0.85 -11.39
CA VAL A 273 -7.45 -0.03 -10.92
C VAL A 273 -7.48 -1.24 -11.84
N HIS A 274 -7.48 -2.43 -11.25
CA HIS A 274 -7.65 -3.68 -11.99
C HIS A 274 -9.12 -4.04 -12.12
N ALA A 275 -9.83 -4.04 -10.98
CA ALA A 275 -11.24 -4.37 -10.88
C ALA A 275 -11.83 -3.68 -9.65
N VAL A 276 -13.11 -3.37 -9.74
CA VAL A 276 -13.91 -2.83 -8.65
C VAL A 276 -15.01 -3.86 -8.36
N VAL A 277 -15.13 -4.29 -7.10
CA VAL A 277 -16.09 -5.31 -6.68
C VAL A 277 -16.78 -4.87 -5.39
N PRO A 278 -18.01 -5.31 -5.11
CA PRO A 278 -18.67 -5.00 -3.85
C PRO A 278 -17.95 -5.67 -2.67
N LEU A 279 -18.11 -5.13 -1.46
CA LEU A 279 -17.54 -5.69 -0.22
C LEU A 279 -17.96 -7.15 0.01
N ASP A 280 -19.16 -7.53 -0.46
CA ASP A 280 -19.65 -8.92 -0.43
C ASP A 280 -18.77 -9.92 -1.19
N GLU A 281 -17.94 -9.44 -2.13
CA GLU A 281 -17.02 -10.25 -2.91
C GLU A 281 -15.58 -10.23 -2.37
N VAL A 282 -15.36 -9.73 -1.14
CA VAL A 282 -14.02 -9.62 -0.52
C VAL A 282 -13.23 -10.94 -0.54
N ALA A 283 -13.88 -12.07 -0.26
CA ALA A 283 -13.23 -13.38 -0.32
C ALA A 283 -12.74 -13.73 -1.74
N ALA A 284 -13.58 -13.48 -2.75
CA ALA A 284 -13.22 -13.71 -4.16
C ALA A 284 -12.08 -12.77 -4.61
N ALA A 285 -12.09 -11.52 -4.16
CA ALA A 285 -11.01 -10.57 -4.41
C ALA A 285 -9.70 -11.03 -3.78
N HIS A 286 -9.72 -11.54 -2.54
CA HIS A 286 -8.54 -12.13 -1.88
C HIS A 286 -7.98 -13.32 -2.67
N VAL A 287 -8.85 -14.24 -3.13
CA VAL A 287 -8.44 -15.39 -3.97
C VAL A 287 -7.82 -14.91 -5.28
N ALA A 288 -8.38 -13.88 -5.91
CA ALA A 288 -7.83 -13.34 -7.15
C ALA A 288 -6.46 -12.69 -6.94
N VAL A 289 -6.32 -11.85 -5.90
CA VAL A 289 -5.05 -11.20 -5.55
C VAL A 289 -3.96 -12.22 -5.22
N ALA A 290 -4.31 -13.31 -4.53
CA ALA A 290 -3.37 -14.38 -4.17
C ALA A 290 -2.72 -15.07 -5.39
N LYS A 291 -3.41 -15.13 -6.53
CA LYS A 291 -2.87 -15.72 -7.78
C LYS A 291 -1.72 -14.90 -8.36
N GLY A 292 -1.61 -13.62 -7.99
CA GLY A 292 -0.61 -12.70 -8.52
C GLY A 292 -0.78 -12.41 -10.02
N GLY A 293 0.22 -11.75 -10.62
CA GLY A 293 0.21 -11.43 -12.06
C GLY A 293 -0.77 -10.33 -12.47
N ILE A 294 -1.50 -9.74 -11.52
CA ILE A 294 -2.45 -8.67 -11.75
C ILE A 294 -1.72 -7.34 -12.02
N ARG A 295 -2.32 -6.50 -12.88
CA ARG A 295 -1.90 -5.11 -13.11
C ARG A 295 -2.93 -4.18 -12.50
N GLY A 296 -2.47 -3.32 -11.59
CA GLY A 296 -3.34 -2.47 -10.79
C GLY A 296 -3.86 -3.13 -9.52
N ARG A 297 -4.87 -2.53 -8.90
CA ARG A 297 -5.44 -2.94 -7.60
C ARG A 297 -6.87 -3.45 -7.75
N TYR A 298 -7.20 -4.50 -7.00
CA TYR A 298 -8.60 -4.76 -6.67
C TYR A 298 -9.07 -3.71 -5.67
N VAL A 299 -10.25 -3.16 -5.90
CA VAL A 299 -10.88 -2.15 -5.05
C VAL A 299 -12.24 -2.65 -4.62
N LEU A 300 -12.48 -2.67 -3.31
CA LEU A 300 -13.76 -2.99 -2.70
C LEU A 300 -14.62 -1.73 -2.57
N GLN A 301 -15.91 -1.86 -2.84
CA GLN A 301 -16.95 -0.85 -2.57
C GLN A 301 -17.86 -1.33 -1.44
N PRO A 302 -17.80 -0.69 -0.25
CA PRO A 302 -18.65 -1.00 0.90
C PRO A 302 -20.15 -0.78 0.71
#